data_AF-A0A3A4V3M5-F1
#
_entry.id   AF-A0A3A4V3M5-F1
#
_cell.length_a   1.000
_cell.length_b   1.000
_cell.length_c   1.000
_cell.angle_alpha   90.00
_cell.angle_beta   90.00
_cell.angle_gamma   90.00
#
_symmetry.space_group_name_H-M   'P 1'
#
loop_
_entity.id
_entity.type
_entity.pdbx_description
1 polymer ?
#
loop_
_entity_poly.entity_id
_entity_poly.type
_entity_poly.pdbx_seq_one_letter_code
_entity_poly.pdbx_strand_id
1 'polypeptide(L)'
;MRPSIWIAIPTLALGILFSYMADSLIALQTFGTLQTASGIVATVLFVLFSAMLLGLGSALFIHWVFGFANHALAFVAEIILSFALFFIGLGAALTIGVPWTALQLFCTFLFGSIILFFLSFITLFGGLGAGAAKITKYLKKRLRKR
;
A
#
# COMPACT_ATOMS: atom_id res chain seq x y z
N MET A 1 1.02 -23.67 -8.60
CA MET A 1 0.83 -22.52 -7.68
C MET A 1 0.49 -21.29 -8.51
N ARG A 2 -0.44 -20.43 -8.05
CA ARG A 2 -0.88 -19.26 -8.83
C ARG A 2 0.25 -18.21 -8.92
N PRO A 3 0.43 -17.49 -10.05
CA PRO A 3 1.45 -16.45 -10.21
C PRO A 3 1.39 -15.34 -9.14
N SER A 4 0.21 -15.09 -8.57
CA SER A 4 -0.02 -14.07 -7.55
C SER A 4 0.72 -14.32 -6.22
N ILE A 5 1.08 -15.57 -5.91
CA ILE A 5 1.87 -15.90 -4.70
C ILE A 5 3.29 -15.34 -4.82
N TRP A 6 3.85 -15.30 -6.03
CA TRP A 6 5.19 -14.77 -6.29
C TRP A 6 5.28 -13.24 -6.15
N ILE A 7 4.14 -12.54 -6.18
CA ILE A 7 4.08 -11.09 -5.91
C ILE A 7 3.92 -10.88 -4.40
N ALA A 8 3.09 -11.69 -3.73
CA ALA A 8 2.85 -11.56 -2.29
C ALA A 8 4.10 -11.77 -1.43
N ILE A 9 4.99 -12.71 -1.79
CA ILE A 9 6.23 -13.00 -1.05
C ILE A 9 7.19 -11.78 -0.98
N PRO A 10 7.59 -11.16 -2.11
CA PRO A 10 8.45 -9.98 -2.05
C PRO A 10 7.75 -8.77 -1.40
N THR A 11 6.44 -8.60 -1.57
CA THR A 11 5.70 -7.53 -0.88
C THR A 11 5.68 -7.74 0.64
N LEU A 12 5.53 -8.98 1.10
CA LEU A 12 5.62 -9.34 2.52
C LEU A 12 7.05 -9.08 3.06
N ALA A 13 8.08 -9.50 2.33
CA ALA A 13 9.47 -9.29 2.74
C ALA A 13 9.81 -7.79 2.85
N LEU A 14 9.35 -6.98 1.89
CA LEU A 14 9.47 -5.52 1.94
C LEU A 14 8.70 -4.92 3.13
N GLY A 15 7.49 -5.43 3.41
CA GLY A 15 6.73 -5.02 4.60
C GLY A 15 7.47 -5.30 5.89
N ILE A 16 8.03 -6.51 6.06
CA ILE A 16 8.82 -6.86 7.25
C ILE A 16 10.06 -5.95 7.36
N LEU A 17 10.78 -5.71 6.26
CA LEU A 17 11.93 -4.82 6.23
C LEU A 17 11.55 -3.40 6.67
N PHE A 18 10.49 -2.82 6.07
CA PHE A 18 10.03 -1.48 6.44
C PHE A 18 9.52 -1.41 7.87
N SER A 19 8.96 -2.50 8.42
CA SER A 19 8.56 -2.57 9.83
C SER A 19 9.77 -2.46 10.76
N TYR A 20 10.84 -3.23 10.51
CA TYR A 20 12.06 -3.14 11.29
C TYR A 20 12.73 -1.77 11.17
N MET A 21 12.76 -1.20 9.97
CA MET A 21 13.30 0.14 9.74
C MET A 21 12.48 1.20 10.47
N ALA A 22 11.14 1.15 10.39
CA ALA A 22 10.28 2.08 11.10
C ALA A 22 10.48 2.00 12.63
N ASP A 23 10.53 0.80 13.19
CA ASP A 23 10.73 0.59 14.63
C ASP A 23 12.07 1.17 15.13
N SER A 24 13.15 0.95 14.38
CA SER A 24 14.45 1.53 14.68
C SER A 24 14.47 3.07 14.66
N LEU A 25 13.60 3.69 13.87
CA LEU A 25 13.49 5.14 13.73
C LEU A 25 12.60 5.77 14.81
N ILE A 26 11.63 5.03 15.35
CA ILE A 26 10.82 5.46 16.50
C ILE A 26 11.73 5.74 17.70
N ALA A 27 12.68 4.83 17.97
CA ALA A 27 13.65 5.01 19.05
C ALA A 27 14.41 6.34 18.90
N LEU A 28 14.93 6.62 17.69
CA LEU A 28 15.65 7.86 17.35
C LEU A 28 14.79 9.13 17.49
N GLN A 29 13.48 9.06 17.21
CA GLN A 29 12.56 10.18 17.40
C GLN A 29 12.24 10.44 18.89
N THR A 30 12.14 9.39 19.70
CA THR A 30 11.79 9.50 21.13
C THR A 30 12.94 9.99 22.03
N PHE A 31 14.20 10.02 21.54
CA PHE A 31 15.34 10.58 22.28
C PHE A 31 15.36 12.12 22.41
N GLY A 32 14.33 12.81 21.91
CA GLY A 32 13.65 13.82 22.73
C GLY A 32 14.11 15.28 22.74
N THR A 33 15.32 15.72 22.38
CA THR A 33 15.68 17.14 22.73
C THR A 33 16.42 18.01 21.72
N LEU A 34 16.84 17.53 20.54
CA LEU A 34 17.40 18.42 19.53
C LEU A 34 16.83 18.06 18.17
N GLN A 35 16.23 19.05 17.48
CA GLN A 35 16.02 19.03 16.03
C GLN A 35 17.38 19.04 15.32
N THR A 36 18.20 18.01 15.55
CA THR A 36 19.43 17.80 14.80
C THR A 36 19.05 17.36 13.39
N ALA A 37 19.94 17.63 12.44
CA ALA A 37 19.76 17.15 11.07
C ALA A 37 19.51 15.63 11.01
N SER A 38 20.12 14.84 11.90
CA SER A 38 19.90 13.39 12.00
C SER A 38 18.49 13.02 12.48
N GLY A 39 17.93 13.72 13.46
CA GLY A 39 16.56 13.47 13.94
C GLY A 39 15.49 13.82 12.90
N ILE A 40 15.72 14.88 12.10
CA ILE A 40 14.84 15.26 10.98
C ILE A 40 14.90 14.19 9.88
N VAL A 41 16.09 13.74 9.50
CA VAL A 41 16.25 12.68 8.48
C VAL A 41 15.60 11.38 8.94
N ALA A 42 15.80 10.98 10.20
CA ALA A 42 15.15 9.79 10.77
C ALA A 42 13.62 9.90 10.74
N THR A 43 13.08 11.09 11.03
CA THR A 43 11.64 11.37 10.98
C THR A 43 11.07 11.24 9.57
N VAL A 44 11.76 11.80 8.57
CA VAL A 44 11.32 11.71 7.17
C VAL A 44 11.33 10.26 6.70
N LEU A 45 12.38 9.50 7.03
CA LEU A 45 12.47 8.08 6.71
C LEU A 45 11.37 7.27 7.40
N PHE A 46 11.06 7.58 8.66
CA PHE A 46 9.99 6.91 9.39
C PHE A 46 8.63 7.15 8.73
N VAL A 47 8.32 8.38 8.35
CA VAL A 47 7.09 8.75 7.64
C VAL A 47 6.97 7.97 6.32
N LEU A 48 8.06 7.88 5.55
CA LEU A 48 8.09 7.16 4.28
C LEU A 48 7.90 5.65 4.45
N PHE A 49 8.58 5.02 5.40
CA PHE A 49 8.43 3.57 5.65
C PHE A 49 7.06 3.22 6.22
N SER A 50 6.52 4.05 7.10
CA SER A 50 5.15 3.89 7.62
C SER A 50 4.12 4.05 6.51
N ALA A 51 4.31 4.99 5.59
CA ALA A 51 3.45 5.16 4.42
C ALA A 51 3.51 3.96 3.48
N MET A 52 4.70 3.40 3.25
CA MET A 52 4.88 2.18 2.45
C MET A 52 4.20 0.97 3.10
N LEU A 53 4.33 0.80 4.41
CA LEU A 53 3.65 -0.25 5.16
C LEU A 53 2.13 -0.14 5.05
N LEU A 54 1.58 1.07 5.26
CA LEU A 54 0.16 1.34 5.12
C LEU A 54 -0.32 1.04 3.70
N GLY A 55 0.33 1.60 2.68
CA GLY A 55 -0.07 1.42 1.28
C GLY A 55 0.04 -0.04 0.82
N LEU A 56 1.21 -0.65 0.97
CA LEU A 56 1.45 -2.04 0.53
C LEU A 56 0.67 -3.06 1.36
N GLY A 57 0.58 -2.86 2.68
CA GLY A 57 -0.17 -3.73 3.57
C GLY A 57 -1.66 -3.71 3.27
N SER A 58 -2.23 -2.53 3.01
CA SER A 58 -3.62 -2.36 2.59
C SER A 58 -3.91 -3.06 1.27
N ALA A 59 -3.03 -2.89 0.28
CA ALA A 59 -3.15 -3.55 -1.02
C ALA A 59 -3.10 -5.08 -0.85
N LEU A 60 -2.12 -5.61 -0.10
CA LEU A 60 -2.00 -7.03 0.20
C LEU A 60 -3.28 -7.59 0.82
N PHE A 61 -3.85 -6.89 1.81
CA PHE A 61 -5.09 -7.29 2.45
C PHE A 61 -6.26 -7.33 1.45
N ILE A 62 -6.40 -6.30 0.60
CA ILE A 62 -7.45 -6.27 -0.44
C ILE A 62 -7.26 -7.41 -1.44
N HIS A 63 -6.03 -7.70 -1.87
CA HIS A 63 -5.76 -8.82 -2.78
C HIS A 63 -6.05 -10.16 -2.13
N TRP A 64 -5.85 -10.26 -0.82
CA TRP A 64 -6.14 -11.46 -0.05
C TRP A 64 -7.64 -11.70 0.12
N VAL A 65 -8.43 -10.65 0.32
CA VAL A 65 -9.89 -10.72 0.51
C VAL A 65 -10.66 -10.75 -0.83
N PHE A 66 -10.32 -9.88 -1.78
CA PHE A 66 -11.06 -9.63 -3.02
C PHE A 66 -10.29 -10.04 -4.28
N GLY A 67 -8.97 -9.80 -4.32
CA GLY A 67 -8.14 -9.94 -5.52
C GLY A 67 -7.99 -11.37 -6.06
N PHE A 68 -8.26 -12.39 -5.25
CA PHE A 68 -8.20 -13.79 -5.71
C PHE A 68 -9.36 -14.22 -6.63
N ALA A 69 -10.47 -13.47 -6.66
CA ALA A 69 -11.69 -13.83 -7.39
C ALA A 69 -12.05 -12.84 -8.51
N ASN A 70 -11.86 -11.52 -8.29
CA ASN A 70 -12.23 -10.50 -9.27
C ASN A 70 -11.34 -9.24 -9.17
N HIS A 71 -10.40 -9.10 -10.11
CA HIS A 71 -9.47 -7.96 -10.17
C HIS A 71 -10.18 -6.60 -10.29
N ALA A 72 -11.38 -6.55 -10.88
CA ALA A 72 -12.15 -5.31 -10.96
C ALA A 72 -12.72 -4.88 -9.60
N LEU A 73 -13.11 -5.84 -8.74
CA LEU A 73 -13.55 -5.53 -7.37
C LEU A 73 -12.37 -5.11 -6.50
N ALA A 74 -11.20 -5.74 -6.67
CA ALA A 74 -9.98 -5.33 -5.98
C ALA A 74 -9.56 -3.90 -6.34
N PHE A 75 -9.61 -3.54 -7.63
CA PHE A 75 -9.34 -2.17 -8.09
C PHE A 75 -10.26 -1.13 -7.42
N VAL A 76 -11.57 -1.38 -7.43
CA VAL A 76 -12.55 -0.45 -6.82
C VAL A 76 -12.31 -0.35 -5.32
N ALA A 77 -12.03 -1.47 -4.64
CA ALA A 77 -11.72 -1.49 -3.22
C ALA A 77 -10.43 -0.72 -2.89
N GLU A 78 -9.37 -0.85 -3.70
CA GLU A 78 -8.11 -0.11 -3.55
C GLU A 78 -8.32 1.41 -3.70
N ILE A 79 -9.14 1.83 -4.66
CA ILE A 79 -9.50 3.25 -4.83
C ILE A 79 -10.28 3.76 -3.63
N ILE A 80 -11.33 3.06 -3.20
CA ILE A 80 -12.14 3.48 -2.04
C ILE A 80 -11.27 3.58 -0.78
N LEU A 81 -10.41 2.58 -0.55
CA LEU A 81 -9.54 2.55 0.61
C LEU A 81 -8.46 3.63 0.54
N SER A 82 -7.96 3.97 -0.66
CA SER A 82 -7.04 5.09 -0.84
C SER A 82 -7.67 6.42 -0.43
N PHE A 83 -8.91 6.70 -0.87
CA PHE A 83 -9.64 7.89 -0.43
C PHE A 83 -9.93 7.85 1.09
N ALA A 84 -10.31 6.70 1.62
CA ALA A 84 -10.56 6.55 3.05
C ALA A 84 -9.29 6.85 3.88
N LEU A 85 -8.13 6.33 3.47
CA LEU A 85 -6.83 6.60 4.11
C LEU A 85 -6.51 8.10 4.09
N PHE A 86 -6.77 8.78 2.99
CA PHE A 86 -6.57 10.24 2.88
C PHE A 86 -7.43 11.00 3.90
N PHE A 87 -8.73 10.71 3.98
CA PHE A 87 -9.63 11.39 4.92
C PHE A 87 -9.33 11.05 6.38
N ILE A 88 -8.94 9.80 6.68
CA ILE A 88 -8.47 9.41 8.01
C ILE A 88 -7.22 10.21 8.38
N GLY A 89 -6.26 10.34 7.45
CA GLY A 89 -5.08 11.16 7.65
C GLY A 89 -5.38 12.62 7.93
N LEU A 90 -6.29 13.22 7.15
CA LEU A 90 -6.74 14.59 7.35
C LEU A 90 -7.41 14.76 8.72
N GLY A 91 -8.34 13.87 9.08
CA GLY A 91 -9.05 13.92 10.36
C GLY A 91 -8.12 13.71 11.56
N ALA A 92 -7.18 12.77 11.47
CA ALA A 92 -6.22 12.49 12.53
C ALA A 92 -5.23 13.66 12.71
N ALA A 93 -4.82 14.32 11.62
CA ALA A 93 -3.96 15.50 11.70
C ALA A 93 -4.66 16.69 12.36
N LEU A 94 -5.96 16.90 12.10
CA LEU A 94 -6.74 18.00 12.67
C LEU A 94 -7.04 17.82 14.17
N THR A 95 -6.97 16.60 14.70
CA THR A 95 -7.29 16.29 16.10
C THR A 95 -6.07 16.30 17.02
N ILE A 96 -4.86 16.32 16.46
CA ILE A 96 -3.61 16.35 17.23
C ILE A 96 -3.20 17.78 17.55
N GLY A 97 -3.03 18.08 18.85
CA GLY A 97 -2.63 19.41 19.34
C GLY A 97 -1.17 19.79 19.07
N VAL A 98 -0.34 18.88 18.54
CA VAL A 98 1.07 19.11 18.23
C VAL A 98 1.26 19.22 16.71
N PRO A 99 1.54 20.43 16.16
CA PRO A 99 1.59 20.65 14.70
C PRO A 99 2.60 19.75 13.96
N TRP A 100 3.74 19.48 14.58
CA TRP A 100 4.78 18.63 13.98
C TRP A 100 4.33 17.17 13.86
N THR A 101 3.73 16.62 14.91
CA THR A 101 3.17 15.26 14.91
C THR A 101 1.97 15.16 13.97
N ALA A 102 1.12 16.18 13.94
CA ALA A 102 0.00 16.28 13.00
C ALA A 102 0.48 16.23 11.54
N LEU A 103 1.55 16.98 11.21
CA LEU A 103 2.14 16.98 9.88
C LEU A 103 2.74 15.63 9.51
N GLN A 104 3.48 14.98 10.42
CA GLN A 104 4.03 13.64 10.18
C GLN A 104 2.91 12.64 9.88
N LEU A 105 1.86 12.63 10.71
CA LEU A 105 0.74 11.74 10.55
C LEU A 105 0.01 11.99 9.23
N PHE A 106 -0.29 13.25 8.91
CA PHE A 106 -0.90 13.63 7.64
C PHE A 106 -0.07 13.12 6.46
N CYS A 107 1.24 13.37 6.45
CA CYS A 107 2.14 12.92 5.40
C CYS A 107 2.17 11.39 5.28
N THR A 108 2.19 10.66 6.40
CA THR A 108 2.16 9.18 6.38
C THR A 108 0.91 8.66 5.68
N PHE A 109 -0.26 9.17 6.04
CA PHE A 109 -1.53 8.76 5.44
C PHE A 109 -1.67 9.22 3.98
N LEU A 110 -1.20 10.43 3.66
CA LEU A 110 -1.18 10.97 2.30
C LEU A 110 -0.30 10.13 1.37
N PHE A 111 0.93 9.82 1.77
CA PHE A 111 1.81 8.97 0.96
C PHE A 111 1.27 7.54 0.88
N GLY A 112 0.71 7.01 1.97
CA GLY A 112 0.04 5.71 1.97
C GLY A 112 -1.14 5.65 0.98
N SER A 113 -1.97 6.69 0.93
CA SER A 113 -3.08 6.78 -0.02
C SER A 113 -2.57 6.87 -1.46
N ILE A 114 -1.52 7.66 -1.72
CA ILE A 114 -0.90 7.79 -3.05
C ILE A 114 -0.35 6.44 -3.51
N ILE A 115 0.39 5.72 -2.65
CA ILE A 115 0.94 4.40 -2.97
C ILE A 115 -0.17 3.42 -3.32
N LEU A 116 -1.22 3.36 -2.49
CA LEU A 116 -2.37 2.48 -2.74
C LEU A 116 -3.12 2.84 -4.03
N PHE A 117 -3.24 4.14 -4.32
CA PHE A 117 -3.82 4.64 -5.56
C PHE A 117 -3.01 4.18 -6.79
N PHE A 118 -1.68 4.31 -6.78
CA PHE A 118 -0.83 3.81 -7.87
C PHE A 118 -0.90 2.29 -8.01
N LEU A 119 -0.91 1.55 -6.90
CA LEU A 119 -1.07 0.09 -6.90
C LEU A 119 -2.40 -0.33 -7.54
N SER A 120 -3.46 0.45 -7.36
CA SER A 120 -4.76 0.17 -7.99
C SER A 120 -4.67 0.08 -9.53
N PHE A 121 -3.89 0.96 -10.16
CA PHE A 121 -3.69 0.88 -11.61
C PHE A 121 -2.94 -0.38 -12.01
N ILE A 122 -1.95 -0.81 -11.22
CA ILE A 122 -1.24 -2.07 -11.45
C ILE A 122 -2.21 -3.25 -11.36
N THR A 123 -3.12 -3.25 -10.38
CA THR A 123 -4.19 -4.25 -10.25
C THR A 123 -5.12 -4.28 -11.45
N LEU A 124 -5.50 -3.11 -11.98
CA LEU A 124 -6.35 -2.98 -13.16
C LEU A 124 -5.67 -3.59 -14.40
N PHE A 125 -4.41 -3.24 -14.67
CA PHE A 125 -3.66 -3.79 -15.80
C PHE A 125 -3.39 -5.28 -15.66
N GLY A 126 -3.10 -5.76 -14.44
CA GLY A 126 -2.99 -7.20 -14.14
C GLY A 126 -4.31 -7.95 -14.39
N GLY A 127 -5.45 -7.33 -14.04
CA GLY A 127 -6.78 -7.86 -14.30
C GLY A 127 -7.12 -7.97 -15.79
N LEU A 128 -6.72 -6.98 -16.60
CA LEU A 128 -6.90 -7.00 -18.05
C LEU A 128 -6.10 -8.13 -18.71
N GLY A 129 -4.84 -8.31 -18.30
CA GLY A 129 -3.99 -9.41 -18.79
C GLY A 129 -4.55 -10.80 -18.46
N ALA A 130 -5.04 -10.98 -17.23
CA ALA A 130 -5.69 -12.23 -16.81
C ALA A 130 -7.02 -12.47 -17.54
N GLY A 131 -7.80 -11.41 -17.80
CA GLY A 131 -9.03 -11.45 -18.59
C GLY A 131 -8.80 -11.89 -20.04
N ALA A 132 -7.81 -11.28 -20.71
CA ALA A 132 -7.42 -11.64 -22.07
C ALA A 132 -6.94 -13.10 -22.20
N ALA A 133 -6.17 -13.59 -21.22
CA ALA A 133 -5.73 -14.98 -21.16
C ALA A 133 -6.91 -15.96 -20.99
N LYS A 134 -7.95 -15.58 -20.24
CA LYS A 134 -9.15 -16.41 -20.05
C LYS A 134 -9.99 -16.51 -21.34
N ILE A 135 -10.14 -15.40 -22.06
CA ILE A 135 -10.88 -15.32 -23.34
C ILE A 135 -10.16 -16.13 -24.43
N THR A 136 -8.85 -15.95 -24.59
CA THR A 136 -8.05 -16.71 -25.57
C THR A 136 -8.09 -18.21 -25.29
N LYS A 137 -8.01 -18.62 -24.02
CA LYS A 137 -8.14 -20.04 -23.62
C LYS A 137 -9.54 -20.59 -23.91
N TYR A 138 -10.59 -19.80 -23.70
CA TYR A 138 -11.97 -20.17 -24.04
C TYR A 138 -12.17 -20.34 -25.56
N LEU A 139 -11.70 -19.37 -26.36
CA LEU A 139 -11.73 -19.42 -27.83
C LEU A 139 -10.98 -20.64 -28.36
N LYS A 140 -9.77 -20.89 -27.86
CA LYS A 140 -8.96 -22.05 -28.27
C LYS A 140 -9.66 -23.38 -27.94
N LYS A 141 -10.37 -23.47 -26.82
CA LYS A 141 -11.13 -24.66 -26.42
C LYS A 141 -12.38 -24.87 -27.28
N ARG A 142 -13.02 -23.78 -27.72
CA ARG A 142 -14.21 -23.81 -28.59
C ARG A 142 -13.85 -24.13 -30.04
N LEU A 143 -12.72 -23.63 -30.53
CA LEU A 143 -12.18 -23.94 -31.86
C LEU A 143 -11.69 -25.38 -31.99
N ARG A 144 -11.20 -25.99 -30.91
CA ARG A 144 -10.72 -27.40 -30.92
C ARG A 144 -11.84 -28.44 -30.80
N LYS A 145 -13.08 -28.00 -30.55
CA LYS A 145 -14.29 -28.84 -30.47
C LYS A 145 -15.14 -28.77 -31.74
N ARG A 146 -14.83 -27.86 -32.66
CA ARG A 146 -15.27 -27.90 -34.05
C ARG A 146 -14.18 -28.58 -34.88
#